data_AF-K2PTX4-F1
#
_entry.id   AF-K2PTX4-F1
#
_cell.length_a   1.000
_cell.length_b   1.000
_cell.length_c   1.000
_cell.angle_alpha   90.00
_cell.angle_beta   90.00
_cell.angle_gamma   90.00
#
_symmetry.space_group_name_H-M   'P 1'
#
loop_
_entity.id
_entity.type
_entity.pdbx_description
1 polymer ?
#
loop_
_entity_poly.entity_id
_entity_poly.type
_entity_poly.pdbx_seq_one_letter_code
_entity_poly.pdbx_strand_id
1 'polypeptide(L)' 'MIYKFLDRPVPFTLIQGANKIKEEMISEFERKYFKLSDVYRNHLKLLPCRWLGEELAKVIKGMNNEQSRSTNN' A
#
# COMPACT_ATOMS: atom_id res chain seq x y z
N MET A 1 -7.18 -15.79 1.07
CA MET A 1 -5.72 -16.03 0.96
C MET A 1 -5.01 -14.69 1.19
N ILE A 2 -4.67 -14.40 2.45
CA ILE A 2 -4.17 -13.09 2.89
C ILE A 2 -2.68 -12.97 2.50
N TYR A 3 -2.42 -11.98 1.66
CA TYR A 3 -1.16 -11.30 1.30
C TYR A 3 0.19 -11.86 1.78
N LYS A 4 0.62 -13.00 1.22
CA LYS A 4 2.00 -13.52 1.36
C LYS A 4 3.11 -12.56 0.88
N PHE A 5 2.77 -11.48 0.18
CA PHE A 5 3.75 -10.46 -0.25
C PHE A 5 4.05 -9.43 0.84
N LEU A 6 3.15 -9.22 1.80
CA LEU A 6 3.34 -8.28 2.91
C LEU A 6 4.23 -8.87 4.03
N ASP A 7 4.31 -10.20 4.10
CA ASP A 7 5.08 -10.94 5.12
C ASP A 7 6.54 -11.17 4.77
N ARG A 8 7.02 -10.76 3.59
CA ARG A 8 8.43 -10.99 3.23
C ARG A 8 9.31 -9.90 3.81
N PRO A 9 10.23 -10.21 4.75
CA PRO A 9 11.28 -9.28 5.15
C PRO A 9 12.24 -9.13 3.97
N VAL A 10 12.11 -8.05 3.20
CA VAL A 10 13.06 -7.73 2.12
C VAL A 10 14.30 -7.09 2.75
N PRO A 11 15.52 -7.63 2.54
CA PRO A 11 16.73 -7.05 3.09
C PRO A 11 17.02 -5.69 2.44
N PHE A 12 17.20 -4.66 3.27
CA PHE A 12 17.35 -3.25 2.90
C PHE A 12 18.80 -2.88 2.50
N THR A 13 19.44 -3.66 1.65
CA THR A 13 20.79 -3.32 1.15
C THR A 13 20.69 -2.78 -0.26
N LEU A 14 20.68 -1.43 -0.37
CA LEU A 14 20.82 -0.53 -1.53
C LEU A 14 19.64 0.45 -1.63
N ILE A 15 19.89 1.69 -1.20
CA ILE A 15 18.91 2.79 -1.10
C ILE A 15 18.23 3.10 -2.46
N GLN A 16 18.87 2.82 -3.59
CA GLN A 16 18.26 2.91 -4.93
C GLN A 16 17.19 1.83 -5.19
N GLY A 17 17.37 0.62 -4.66
CA GLY A 17 16.40 -0.47 -4.77
C GLY A 17 15.15 -0.21 -3.93
N ALA A 18 15.30 0.44 -2.78
CA ALA A 18 14.19 0.71 -1.87
C ALA A 18 13.10 1.59 -2.51
N ASN A 19 13.46 2.68 -3.19
CA ASN A 19 12.48 3.54 -3.85
C ASN A 19 11.76 2.84 -5.01
N LYS A 20 12.49 2.02 -5.78
CA LYS A 20 11.91 1.21 -6.85
C LYS A 20 10.89 0.20 -6.29
N ILE A 21 11.22 -0.49 -5.20
CA ILE A 21 10.32 -1.43 -4.53
C ILE A 21 9.06 -0.70 -4.02
N LYS A 22 9.20 0.50 -3.45
CA LYS A 22 8.04 1.29 -3.01
C LYS A 22 7.11 1.62 -4.17
N GLU A 23 7.66 2.06 -5.31
CA GLU A 23 6.86 2.35 -6.51
C GLU A 23 6.17 1.10 -7.07
N GLU A 24 6.85 -0.03 -7.11
CA GLU A 24 6.28 -1.30 -7.55
C GLU A 24 5.14 -1.73 -6.61
N MET A 25 5.32 -1.64 -5.29
CA MET A 25 4.27 -1.96 -4.31
C MET A 25 3.05 -1.05 -4.43
N ILE A 26 3.27 0.26 -4.60
CA ILE A 26 2.18 1.23 -4.80
C ILE A 26 1.47 0.96 -6.13
N SER A 27 2.20 0.70 -7.21
CA SER A 27 1.63 0.43 -8.53
C SER A 27 0.80 -0.86 -8.55
N GLU A 28 1.28 -1.91 -7.88
CA GLU A 28 0.54 -3.17 -7.72
C GLU A 28 -0.73 -2.97 -6.89
N PHE A 29 -0.67 -2.16 -5.83
CA PHE A 29 -1.85 -1.77 -5.07
C PHE A 29 -2.86 -1.04 -5.95
N GLU A 30 -2.45 0.01 -6.68
CA GLU A 30 -3.35 0.81 -7.49
C GLU A 30 -3.99 0.01 -8.63
N ARG A 31 -3.25 -0.95 -9.19
CA ARG A 31 -3.76 -1.89 -10.19
C ARG A 31 -4.84 -2.80 -9.62
N LYS A 32 -4.71 -3.23 -8.37
CA LYS A 32 -5.60 -4.23 -7.76
C LYS A 32 -6.82 -3.62 -7.08
N TYR A 33 -6.70 -2.41 -6.53
CA TYR A 33 -7.78 -1.77 -5.78
C TYR A 33 -8.27 -0.52 -6.51
N PHE A 34 -7.53 0.57 -6.42
CA PHE A 34 -7.89 1.86 -7.02
C PHE A 34 -6.69 2.81 -6.97
N LYS A 35 -6.71 3.86 -7.80
CA LYS A 35 -5.65 4.87 -7.85
C LYS A 35 -5.65 5.72 -6.58
N LEU A 36 -4.46 5.90 -6.00
CA LEU A 36 -4.25 6.81 -4.88
C LEU A 36 -4.14 8.25 -5.39
N SER A 37 -4.39 9.22 -4.51
CA SER A 37 -4.09 10.62 -4.82
C SER A 37 -2.58 10.84 -4.87
N ASP A 38 -2.11 11.75 -5.72
CA ASP A 38 -0.68 12.04 -5.86
C ASP A 38 -0.03 12.46 -4.53
N VAL A 39 -0.77 13.21 -3.71
CA VAL A 39 -0.34 13.64 -2.37
C VAL A 39 -0.11 12.43 -1.47
N TYR A 40 -1.04 11.49 -1.43
CA TYR A 40 -0.92 10.29 -0.61
C TYR A 40 0.16 9.35 -1.15
N ARG A 41 0.28 9.25 -2.47
CA ARG A 41 1.36 8.51 -3.15
C ARG A 41 2.74 9.01 -2.73
N ASN A 42 2.93 10.33 -2.70
CA ASN A 42 4.18 10.94 -2.26
C ASN A 42 4.44 10.72 -0.77
N HIS A 43 3.40 10.82 0.07
CA HIS A 43 3.50 10.48 1.49
C HIS A 43 3.99 9.04 1.70
N LEU A 44 3.40 8.06 1.01
CA LEU A 44 3.79 6.66 1.11
C LEU A 44 5.25 6.40 0.68
N LYS A 45 5.76 7.12 -0.32
CA LYS A 45 7.16 7.01 -0.75
C LYS A 45 8.14 7.51 0.31
N LEU A 46 7.73 8.46 1.15
CA LEU A 46 8.56 8.98 2.25
C LEU A 46 8.61 8.03 3.44
N LEU A 47 7.66 7.10 3.59
CA LEU A 47 7.63 6.14 4.68
C LEU A 47 8.74 5.09 4.57
N PRO A 48 9.22 4.53 5.70
CA PRO A 48 10.04 3.32 5.68
C PRO A 48 9.28 2.16 4.99
N CYS A 49 9.95 1.35 4.15
CA CYS A 49 9.23 0.27 3.42
C CYS A 49 8.54 -0.73 4.37
N ARG A 50 9.07 -0.90 5.60
CA ARG A 50 8.45 -1.74 6.64
C ARG A 50 7.01 -1.32 6.94
N TRP A 51 6.69 -0.03 6.83
CA TRP A 51 5.37 0.52 7.18
C TRP A 51 4.45 0.67 5.96
N LEU A 52 5.02 0.65 4.74
CA LEU A 52 4.26 0.84 3.50
C LEU A 52 3.13 -0.20 3.36
N GLY A 53 3.42 -1.46 3.66
CA GLY A 53 2.44 -2.55 3.60
C GLY A 53 1.27 -2.37 4.57
N GLU A 54 1.56 -1.91 5.79
CA GLU A 54 0.55 -1.68 6.84
C GLU A 54 -0.37 -0.52 6.48
N GLU A 55 0.19 0.59 5.97
CA GLU A 55 -0.59 1.76 5.55
C GLU A 55 -1.51 1.41 4.36
N LEU A 56 -0.99 0.73 3.35
CA LEU A 56 -1.81 0.25 2.23
C LEU A 56 -2.92 -0.70 2.71
N ALA A 57 -2.64 -1.57 3.69
CA ALA A 57 -3.65 -2.45 4.26
C ALA A 57 -4.75 -1.69 5.03
N LYS A 58 -4.40 -0.61 5.75
CA LYS A 58 -5.37 0.28 6.42
C LYS A 58 -6.30 0.93 5.42
N VAL A 59 -5.78 1.40 4.29
CA VAL A 59 -6.57 2.02 3.22
C VAL A 59 -7.64 1.05 2.68
N ILE A 60 -7.26 -0.21 2.40
CA ILE A 60 -8.20 -1.24 1.96
C ILE A 60 -9.29 -1.49 3.02
N LYS A 61 -8.89 -1.60 4.30
CA LYS A 61 -9.83 -1.83 5.40
C LYS A 61 -10.77 -0.64 5.62
N GLY A 62 -10.27 0.58 5.54
CA GLY A 62 -11.05 1.82 5.66
C GLY A 62 -12.14 1.88 4.58
N MET A 63 -11.78 1.57 3.33
CA MET A 63 -12.75 1.53 2.25
C MET A 63 -13.78 0.41 2.39
N ASN A 64 -13.39 -0.78 2.83
CA ASN A 64 -14.38 -1.84 3.08
C ASN A 64 -15.40 -1.44 4.15
N ASN A 65 -14.99 -0.66 5.15
CA ASN A 65 -15.90 -0.13 6.16
C ASN A 65 -16.83 0.97 5.63
N GLU A 66 -16.35 1.83 4.73
CA GLU A 66 -17.17 2.86 4.08
C GLU A 66 -18.14 2.26 3.07
N GLN A 67 -17.69 1.31 2.25
CA GLN A 67 -18.53 0.63 1.26
C GLN A 67 -19.60 -0.24 1.91
N SER A 68 -19.34 -0.81 3.09
CA SER A 68 -20.35 -1.53 3.87
C SER A 68 -21.42 -0.63 4.48
N ARG A 69 -21.16 0.68 4.61
CA ARG A 69 -22.15 1.66 5.11
C ARG A 69 -23.06 2.18 4.00
N SER A 70 -22.57 2.27 2.76
CA SER A 70 -23.37 2.77 1.63
C SER A 70 -24.39 1.78 1.05
N THR A 71 -24.28 0.48 1.36
CA THR A 71 -25.20 -0.55 0.84
C THR A 71 -26.45 -0.77 1.73
N ASN A 72 -26.55 -0.08 2.87
CA ASN A 72 -27.67 -0.21 3.82
C ASN A 72 -28.64 0.98 3.83
N ASN A 73 -28.65 1.82 2.79
CA ASN A 73 -29.62 2.90 2.62
C ASN A 73 -30.56 2.62 1.44
#